data_AF-A0A3M1SZN0-F1
#
_entry.id   AF-A0A3M1SZN0-F1
#
_cell.length_a   1.000
_cell.length_b   1.000
_cell.length_c   1.000
_cell.angle_alpha   90.00
_cell.angle_beta   90.00
_cell.angle_gamma   90.00
#
_symmetry.space_group_name_H-M   'P 1'
#
loop_
_entity.id
_entity.type
_entity.pdbx_description
1 polymer ?
#
loop_
_entity_poly.entity_id
_entity_poly.type
_entity_poly.pdbx_seq_one_letter_code
_entity_poly.pdbx_strand_id
1 'polypeptide(L)'
;AQAYENLGQMETALQYYQQALSASQTSEDRATEATILNNIGGFYQKLGQWSEAVEFYQRALAIARDSGNRATEGTARTNIGATFVAAGQWADAEAELRGAIEIWESLRTGLSDADQVAIFDKRSIAYDLWQRALVEQERVADALEVAERGRARAFVELLSLRVGERSAAEFAAPAALSFGEIQRVAAESHATLVEYAIVEDRLYIWVVSPDGNLEFRSVVLDRAIPDIAVAANRGAQLSRGMSDWVRGIRGDTSESAETVTTRLQKSYNAFIAPIADLLPDDPEANVVIIPHKELFLVPFAALQAPDGRYLVETHTLSIAPSIQVLHLANQQKAGMQPSPTAGALVVGNPTMPEIT
;
A
#
# COMPACT_ATOMS: atom_id res chain seq x y z
N ALA A 1 28.70 0.05 -12.23
CA ALA A 1 28.53 0.45 -10.82
C ALA A 1 27.51 -0.43 -10.09
N GLN A 2 26.22 -0.38 -10.42
CA GLN A 2 25.17 -1.16 -9.72
C GLN A 2 25.42 -2.68 -9.63
N ALA A 3 25.95 -3.30 -10.68
CA ALA A 3 26.31 -4.73 -10.64
C ALA A 3 27.38 -5.04 -9.58
N TYR A 4 28.39 -4.17 -9.46
CA TYR A 4 29.45 -4.30 -8.45
C TYR A 4 28.91 -4.07 -7.04
N GLU A 5 28.01 -3.10 -6.88
CA GLU A 5 27.31 -2.85 -5.62
C GLU A 5 26.51 -4.07 -5.16
N ASN A 6 25.76 -4.71 -6.07
CA ASN A 6 25.01 -5.94 -5.78
C ASN A 6 25.93 -7.13 -5.43
N LEU A 7 27.18 -7.10 -5.88
CA LEU A 7 28.21 -8.10 -5.55
C LEU A 7 29.00 -7.76 -4.27
N GLY A 8 28.65 -6.69 -3.55
CA GLY A 8 29.37 -6.26 -2.36
C GLY A 8 30.66 -5.47 -2.63
N GLN A 9 30.99 -5.19 -3.89
CA GLN A 9 32.23 -4.51 -4.31
C GLN A 9 32.05 -2.98 -4.27
N MET A 10 31.93 -2.44 -3.06
CA MET A 10 31.53 -1.05 -2.80
C MET A 10 32.52 -0.02 -3.36
N GLU A 11 33.83 -0.22 -3.18
CA GLU A 11 34.85 0.70 -3.69
C GLU A 11 34.83 0.77 -5.22
N THR A 12 34.75 -0.39 -5.89
CA THR A 12 34.66 -0.48 -7.35
C THR A 12 33.37 0.16 -7.85
N ALA A 13 32.24 -0.05 -7.18
CA ALA A 13 30.98 0.59 -7.53
C ALA A 13 31.08 2.11 -7.48
N LEU A 14 31.65 2.66 -6.40
CA LEU A 14 31.84 4.09 -6.22
C LEU A 14 32.76 4.70 -7.29
N GLN A 15 33.88 4.03 -7.62
CA GLN A 15 34.77 4.46 -8.70
C GLN A 15 34.04 4.59 -10.04
N TYR A 16 33.22 3.59 -10.40
CA TYR A 16 32.43 3.66 -11.63
C TYR A 16 31.36 4.75 -11.60
N TYR A 17 30.71 4.98 -10.46
CA TYR A 17 29.76 6.08 -10.33
C TYR A 17 30.44 7.45 -10.50
N GLN A 18 31.62 7.64 -9.89
CA GLN A 18 32.39 8.88 -10.02
C GLN A 18 32.89 9.11 -11.46
N GLN A 19 33.36 8.07 -12.14
CA GLN A 19 33.74 8.15 -13.56
C GLN A 19 32.54 8.53 -14.44
N ALA A 20 31.39 7.91 -14.22
CA ALA A 20 30.17 8.23 -14.95
C ALA A 20 29.74 9.69 -14.69
N LEU A 21 29.80 10.15 -13.43
CA LEU A 21 29.45 11.53 -13.08
C LEU A 21 30.37 12.52 -13.81
N SER A 22 31.68 12.30 -13.76
CA SER A 22 32.66 13.13 -14.46
C SER A 22 32.44 13.16 -15.98
N ALA A 23 32.11 12.01 -16.58
CA ALA A 23 31.80 11.93 -18.01
C ALA A 23 30.54 12.73 -18.35
N SER A 24 29.45 12.58 -17.59
CA SER A 24 28.19 13.32 -17.81
C SER A 24 28.34 14.84 -17.66
N GLN A 25 29.18 15.28 -16.73
CA GLN A 25 29.50 16.69 -16.53
C GLN A 25 30.33 17.24 -17.70
N THR A 26 31.30 16.46 -18.20
CA THR A 26 32.12 16.85 -19.35
C THR A 26 31.30 16.94 -20.64
N SER A 27 30.30 16.07 -20.81
CA SER A 27 29.40 16.10 -21.96
C SER A 27 28.22 17.06 -21.80
N GLU A 28 28.13 17.79 -20.68
CA GLU A 28 27.00 18.67 -20.32
C GLU A 28 25.63 17.96 -20.38
N ASP A 29 25.60 16.64 -20.17
CA ASP A 29 24.37 15.84 -20.17
C ASP A 29 23.72 15.89 -18.77
N ARG A 30 22.92 16.93 -18.55
CA ARG A 30 22.25 17.22 -17.28
C ARG A 30 21.27 16.12 -16.86
N ALA A 31 20.60 15.48 -17.81
CA ALA A 31 19.63 14.41 -17.50
C ALA A 31 20.34 13.17 -16.96
N THR A 32 21.43 12.78 -17.63
CA THR A 32 22.28 11.67 -17.19
C THR A 32 22.99 12.00 -15.88
N GLU A 33 23.46 13.24 -15.70
CA GLU A 33 24.08 13.71 -14.45
C GLU A 33 23.12 13.55 -13.25
N ALA A 34 21.88 14.01 -13.38
CA ALA A 34 20.87 13.87 -12.33
C ALA A 34 20.59 12.41 -11.97
N THR A 35 20.54 11.53 -12.98
CA THR A 35 20.34 10.09 -12.78
C THR A 35 21.51 9.46 -12.04
N ILE A 36 22.76 9.81 -12.40
CA ILE A 36 23.96 9.29 -11.74
C ILE A 36 24.03 9.77 -10.28
N LEU A 37 23.73 11.05 -10.03
CA LEU A 37 23.67 11.61 -8.68
C LEU A 37 22.63 10.89 -7.81
N ASN A 38 21.44 10.59 -8.36
CA ASN A 38 20.45 9.75 -7.68
C ASN A 38 21.00 8.36 -7.32
N ASN A 39 21.74 7.72 -8.24
CA ASN A 39 22.32 6.41 -7.97
C ASN A 39 23.42 6.47 -6.90
N ILE A 40 24.24 7.53 -6.89
CA ILE A 40 25.24 7.76 -5.84
C ILE A 40 24.56 7.99 -4.48
N GLY A 41 23.46 8.76 -4.45
CA GLY A 41 22.65 8.91 -3.24
C GLY A 41 22.16 7.57 -2.71
N GLY A 42 21.67 6.69 -3.59
CA GLY A 42 21.23 5.34 -3.22
C GLY A 42 22.35 4.45 -2.70
N PHE A 43 23.55 4.60 -3.25
CA PHE A 43 24.75 3.93 -2.76
C PHE A 43 25.06 4.34 -1.31
N TYR A 44 25.12 5.65 -1.02
CA TYR A 44 25.37 6.14 0.35
C TYR A 44 24.26 5.78 1.32
N GLN A 45 23.00 5.81 0.88
CA GLN A 45 21.86 5.38 1.67
C GLN A 45 22.04 3.91 2.11
N LYS A 46 22.44 3.01 1.21
CA LYS A 46 22.69 1.59 1.57
C LYS A 46 23.85 1.40 2.55
N LEU A 47 24.80 2.32 2.59
CA LEU A 47 25.90 2.32 3.57
C LEU A 47 25.50 2.92 4.93
N GLY A 48 24.28 3.46 5.07
CA GLY A 48 23.85 4.17 6.27
C GLY A 48 24.40 5.59 6.38
N GLN A 49 24.96 6.13 5.29
CA GLN A 49 25.51 7.48 5.21
C GLN A 49 24.43 8.45 4.73
N TRP A 50 23.49 8.75 5.64
CA TRP A 50 22.25 9.47 5.31
C TRP A 50 22.49 10.90 4.84
N SER A 51 23.43 11.62 5.47
CA SER A 51 23.72 13.02 5.12
C SER A 51 24.31 13.13 3.72
N GLU A 52 25.27 12.27 3.38
CA GLU A 52 25.86 12.18 2.05
C GLU A 52 24.81 11.79 1.01
N ALA A 53 23.95 10.81 1.33
CA ALA A 53 22.86 10.41 0.44
C ALA A 53 21.93 11.60 0.10
N VAL A 54 21.49 12.34 1.12
CA VAL A 54 20.65 13.54 0.96
C VAL A 54 21.35 14.59 0.11
N GLU A 55 22.65 14.84 0.29
CA GLU A 55 23.39 15.82 -0.52
C GLU A 55 23.36 15.45 -2.01
N PHE A 56 23.65 14.19 -2.35
CA PHE A 56 23.61 13.73 -3.74
C PHE A 56 22.21 13.79 -4.34
N TYR A 57 21.18 13.43 -3.56
CA TYR A 57 19.80 13.56 -4.01
C TYR A 57 19.35 15.01 -4.19
N GLN A 58 19.76 15.93 -3.32
CA GLN A 58 19.47 17.36 -3.46
C GLN A 58 20.13 17.95 -4.71
N ARG A 59 21.35 17.52 -5.04
CA ARG A 59 21.99 17.90 -6.30
C ARG A 59 21.20 17.37 -7.50
N ALA A 60 20.80 16.10 -7.50
CA ALA A 60 19.95 15.54 -8.56
C ALA A 60 18.62 16.32 -8.69
N LEU A 61 18.01 16.65 -7.56
CA LEU A 61 16.76 17.41 -7.48
C LEU A 61 16.89 18.82 -8.09
N ALA A 62 17.99 19.52 -7.83
CA ALA A 62 18.25 20.83 -8.39
C ALA A 62 18.34 20.77 -9.94
N ILE A 63 19.08 19.79 -10.47
CA ILE A 63 19.20 19.58 -11.92
C ILE A 63 17.85 19.24 -12.55
N ALA A 64 17.07 18.37 -11.90
CA ALA A 64 15.75 17.98 -12.36
C ALA A 64 14.79 19.18 -12.43
N ARG A 65 14.84 20.08 -11.44
CA ARG A 65 14.06 21.32 -11.44
C ARG A 65 14.49 22.26 -12.58
N ASP A 66 15.78 22.50 -12.72
CA ASP A 66 16.33 23.40 -13.74
C ASP A 66 16.00 22.93 -15.17
N SER A 67 15.97 21.60 -15.37
CA SER A 67 15.64 20.99 -16.67
C SER A 67 14.14 20.78 -16.90
N GLY A 68 13.29 21.03 -15.89
CA GLY A 68 11.86 20.72 -15.95
C GLY A 68 11.53 19.22 -15.98
N ASN A 69 12.49 18.34 -15.64
CA ASN A 69 12.28 16.90 -15.58
C ASN A 69 11.54 16.51 -14.29
N ARG A 70 10.22 16.64 -14.33
CA ARG A 70 9.33 16.39 -13.18
C ARG A 70 9.39 14.96 -12.67
N ALA A 71 9.56 13.95 -13.53
CA ALA A 71 9.66 12.56 -13.08
C ALA A 71 10.94 12.33 -12.24
N THR A 72 12.06 12.91 -12.66
CA THR A 72 13.31 12.85 -11.89
C THR A 72 13.21 13.66 -10.61
N GLU A 73 12.50 14.80 -10.64
CA GLU A 73 12.24 15.62 -9.45
C GLU A 73 11.44 14.84 -8.39
N GLY A 74 10.35 14.18 -8.80
CA GLY A 74 9.54 13.33 -7.91
C GLY A 74 10.35 12.17 -7.35
N THR A 75 11.22 11.56 -8.16
CA THR A 75 12.10 10.47 -7.73
C THR A 75 13.10 10.95 -6.68
N ALA A 76 13.78 12.06 -6.94
CA ALA A 76 14.75 12.62 -6.01
C ALA A 76 14.11 12.96 -4.67
N ARG A 77 12.94 13.63 -4.66
CA ARG A 77 12.20 13.91 -3.42
C ARG A 77 11.78 12.63 -2.67
N THR A 78 11.27 11.63 -3.40
CA THR A 78 10.89 10.34 -2.78
C THR A 78 12.10 9.70 -2.10
N ASN A 79 13.26 9.73 -2.73
CA ASN A 79 14.50 9.17 -2.16
C ASN A 79 15.01 9.97 -0.95
N ILE A 80 14.93 11.31 -0.98
CA ILE A 80 15.26 12.15 0.18
C ILE A 80 14.33 11.82 1.34
N GLY A 81 13.02 11.76 1.09
CA GLY A 81 12.02 11.39 2.09
C GLY A 81 12.27 10.01 2.69
N ALA A 82 12.60 9.01 1.86
CA ALA A 82 12.99 7.67 2.31
C ALA A 82 14.28 7.68 3.16
N THR A 83 15.23 8.55 2.82
CA THR A 83 16.47 8.71 3.59
C THR A 83 16.20 9.32 4.96
N PHE A 84 15.31 10.32 5.03
CA PHE A 84 14.87 10.89 6.30
C PHE A 84 14.07 9.90 7.16
N VAL A 85 13.21 9.06 6.57
CA VAL A 85 12.58 7.93 7.28
C VAL A 85 13.63 6.99 7.87
N ALA A 86 14.64 6.59 7.09
CA ALA A 86 15.72 5.73 7.57
C ALA A 86 16.55 6.38 8.69
N ALA A 87 16.70 7.70 8.66
CA ALA A 87 17.38 8.48 9.69
C ALA A 87 16.50 8.83 10.92
N GLY A 88 15.21 8.48 10.91
CA GLY A 88 14.25 8.84 11.97
C GLY A 88 13.83 10.31 11.99
N GLN A 89 14.05 11.04 10.90
CA GLN A 89 13.71 12.45 10.73
C GLN A 89 12.31 12.60 10.11
N TRP A 90 11.28 12.30 10.90
CA TRP A 90 9.90 12.13 10.40
C TRP A 90 9.29 13.39 9.78
N ALA A 91 9.52 14.56 10.38
CA ALA A 91 8.96 15.83 9.87
C ALA A 91 9.60 16.25 8.53
N ASP A 92 10.91 16.07 8.39
CA ASP A 92 11.63 16.35 7.13
C ASP A 92 11.20 15.35 6.04
N ALA A 93 11.01 14.08 6.41
CA ALA A 93 10.48 13.07 5.52
C ALA A 93 9.09 13.43 4.98
N GLU A 94 8.16 13.81 5.87
CA GLU A 94 6.81 14.23 5.51
C GLU A 94 6.82 15.38 4.49
N ALA A 95 7.66 16.40 4.70
CA ALA A 95 7.75 17.54 3.79
C ALA A 95 8.18 17.12 2.37
N GLU A 96 9.18 16.24 2.27
CA GLU A 96 9.69 15.77 0.99
C GLU A 96 8.73 14.78 0.29
N LEU A 97 8.10 13.87 1.05
CA LEU A 97 7.17 12.89 0.51
C LEU A 97 5.87 13.54 0.02
N ARG A 98 5.34 14.53 0.74
CA ARG A 98 4.20 15.33 0.28
C ARG A 98 4.54 16.04 -1.03
N GLY A 99 5.71 16.68 -1.09
CA GLY A 99 6.18 17.34 -2.32
C GLY A 99 6.37 16.36 -3.48
N ALA A 100 6.85 15.13 -3.21
CA ALA A 100 6.96 14.08 -4.22
C ALA A 100 5.57 13.69 -4.77
N ILE A 101 4.58 13.48 -3.89
CA ILE A 101 3.22 13.13 -4.29
C ILE A 101 2.59 14.22 -5.15
N GLU A 102 2.73 15.49 -4.80
CA GLU A 102 2.25 16.61 -5.62
C GLU A 102 2.83 16.56 -7.05
N ILE A 103 4.11 16.23 -7.19
CA ILE A 103 4.75 16.02 -8.49
C ILE A 103 4.13 14.83 -9.22
N TRP A 104 4.02 13.68 -8.55
CA TRP A 104 3.50 12.46 -9.16
C TRP A 104 2.05 12.62 -9.62
N GLU A 105 1.21 13.31 -8.85
CA GLU A 105 -0.17 13.59 -9.25
C GLU A 105 -0.25 14.55 -10.44
N SER A 106 0.73 15.45 -10.61
CA SER A 106 0.80 16.35 -11.77
C SER A 106 1.16 15.63 -13.07
N LEU A 107 1.80 14.46 -12.99
CA LEU A 107 2.29 13.69 -14.16
C LEU A 107 1.24 12.75 -14.78
N ARG A 108 -0.01 12.79 -14.31
CA ARG A 108 -1.07 11.82 -14.62
C ARG A 108 -1.48 11.73 -16.09
N THR A 109 -1.26 12.77 -16.90
CA THR A 109 -1.76 12.83 -18.28
C THR A 109 -0.62 12.75 -19.29
N GLY A 110 -0.63 11.72 -20.15
CA GLY A 110 0.21 11.67 -21.36
C GLY A 110 1.51 10.85 -21.27
N LEU A 111 1.62 9.90 -20.33
CA LEU A 111 2.76 8.99 -20.22
C LEU A 111 2.55 7.70 -21.01
N SER A 112 3.65 7.10 -21.49
CA SER A 112 3.63 5.74 -22.06
C SER A 112 3.37 4.68 -20.97
N ASP A 113 2.82 3.52 -21.34
CA ASP A 113 2.49 2.44 -20.39
C ASP A 113 3.67 2.02 -19.50
N ALA A 114 4.89 1.97 -20.04
CA ALA A 114 6.09 1.59 -19.28
C ALA A 114 6.50 2.66 -18.26
N ASP A 115 6.38 3.94 -18.62
CA ASP A 115 6.67 5.06 -17.71
C ASP A 115 5.61 5.17 -16.61
N GLN A 116 4.35 4.85 -16.93
CA GLN A 116 3.26 4.82 -15.95
C GLN A 116 3.51 3.79 -14.85
N VAL A 117 3.99 2.59 -15.19
CA VAL A 117 4.30 1.54 -14.21
C VAL A 117 5.45 1.96 -13.28
N ALA A 118 6.53 2.49 -13.83
CA ALA A 118 7.67 2.93 -13.01
C ALA A 118 7.30 4.08 -12.06
N ILE A 119 6.46 5.02 -12.52
CA ILE A 119 5.96 6.13 -11.71
C ILE A 119 4.98 5.65 -10.64
N PHE A 120 4.13 4.67 -10.96
CA PHE A 120 3.20 4.06 -10.02
C PHE A 120 3.91 3.49 -8.79
N ASP A 121 4.97 2.70 -9.00
CA ASP A 121 5.73 2.09 -7.90
C ASP A 121 6.38 3.15 -7.01
N LYS A 122 6.99 4.18 -7.61
CA LYS A 122 7.62 5.28 -6.86
C LYS A 122 6.62 6.08 -6.06
N ARG A 123 5.43 6.35 -6.62
CA ARG A 123 4.36 7.03 -5.91
C ARG A 123 3.80 6.19 -4.77
N SER A 124 3.62 4.88 -4.98
CA SER A 124 3.18 3.94 -3.93
C SER A 124 4.12 3.97 -2.72
N ILE A 125 5.44 3.92 -2.98
CA ILE A 125 6.46 4.07 -1.93
C ILE A 125 6.35 5.41 -1.21
N ALA A 126 6.09 6.52 -1.94
CA ALA A 126 5.96 7.83 -1.32
C ALA A 126 4.75 7.91 -0.36
N TYR A 127 3.61 7.31 -0.71
CA TYR A 127 2.44 7.21 0.17
C TYR A 127 2.76 6.35 1.41
N ASP A 128 3.31 5.14 1.22
CA ASP A 128 3.64 4.21 2.31
C ASP A 128 4.58 4.87 3.34
N LEU A 129 5.65 5.53 2.88
CA LEU A 129 6.61 6.20 3.76
C LEU A 129 6.03 7.43 4.45
N TRP A 130 5.10 8.15 3.80
CA TRP A 130 4.45 9.30 4.41
C TRP A 130 3.51 8.85 5.52
N GLN A 131 2.77 7.76 5.30
CA GLN A 131 1.97 7.11 6.35
C GLN A 131 2.83 6.73 7.54
N ARG A 132 4.00 6.10 7.30
CA ARG A 132 4.94 5.77 8.38
C ARG A 132 5.38 7.02 9.14
N ALA A 133 5.81 8.07 8.42
CA ALA A 133 6.24 9.31 9.05
C ALA A 133 5.14 9.96 9.92
N LEU A 134 3.86 9.84 9.52
CA LEU A 134 2.73 10.34 10.31
C LEU A 134 2.45 9.47 11.54
N VAL A 135 2.48 8.14 11.41
CA VAL A 135 2.29 7.21 12.53
C VAL A 135 3.37 7.41 13.60
N GLU A 136 4.63 7.57 13.20
CA GLU A 136 5.75 7.80 14.13
C GLU A 136 5.68 9.20 14.80
N GLN A 137 4.85 10.10 14.27
CA GLN A 137 4.50 11.39 14.88
C GLN A 137 3.18 11.34 15.68
N GLU A 138 2.64 10.14 15.95
CA GLU A 138 1.36 9.90 16.65
C GLU A 138 0.12 10.47 15.92
N ARG A 139 0.26 10.83 14.64
CA ARG A 139 -0.81 11.40 13.79
C ARG A 139 -1.54 10.31 13.01
N VAL A 140 -2.14 9.37 13.74
CA VAL A 140 -2.74 8.16 13.17
C VAL A 140 -3.95 8.42 12.27
N ALA A 141 -4.72 9.48 12.52
CA ALA A 141 -5.86 9.88 11.67
C ALA A 141 -5.38 10.42 10.32
N ASP A 142 -4.38 11.31 10.33
CA ASP A 142 -3.77 11.83 9.10
C ASP A 142 -3.13 10.67 8.29
N ALA A 143 -2.50 9.71 8.98
CA ALA A 143 -1.93 8.53 8.32
C ALA A 143 -3.00 7.69 7.62
N LEU A 144 -4.19 7.55 8.21
CA LEU A 144 -5.35 6.87 7.61
C LEU A 144 -5.83 7.60 6.34
N GLU A 145 -5.94 8.93 6.37
CA GLU A 145 -6.32 9.71 5.17
C GLU A 145 -5.34 9.50 4.02
N VAL A 146 -4.04 9.51 4.33
CA VAL A 146 -2.97 9.28 3.33
C VAL A 146 -3.05 7.86 2.77
N ALA A 147 -3.32 6.87 3.63
CA ALA A 147 -3.49 5.47 3.25
C ALA A 147 -4.64 5.29 2.24
N GLU A 148 -5.80 5.86 2.56
CA GLU A 148 -6.98 5.80 1.70
C GLU A 148 -6.79 6.54 0.39
N ARG A 149 -6.10 7.69 0.43
CA ARG A 149 -5.76 8.44 -0.78
C ARG A 149 -4.90 7.60 -1.73
N GLY A 150 -3.86 6.94 -1.22
CA GLY A 150 -2.98 6.08 -2.03
C GLY A 150 -3.75 4.91 -2.66
N ARG A 151 -4.58 4.22 -1.86
CA ARG A 151 -5.42 3.09 -2.30
C ARG A 151 -6.46 3.47 -3.35
N ALA A 152 -7.25 4.51 -3.08
CA ALA A 152 -8.33 4.92 -3.97
C ALA A 152 -7.80 5.29 -5.36
N ARG A 153 -6.62 5.94 -5.41
CA ARG A 153 -5.94 6.25 -6.67
C ARG A 153 -5.49 4.99 -7.41
N ALA A 154 -4.82 4.06 -6.72
CA ALA A 154 -4.40 2.80 -7.33
C ALA A 154 -5.59 2.03 -7.92
N PHE A 155 -6.74 2.01 -7.23
CA PHE A 155 -7.94 1.36 -7.73
C PHE A 155 -8.52 2.04 -8.98
N VAL A 156 -8.63 3.37 -8.98
CA VAL A 156 -9.12 4.14 -10.15
C VAL A 156 -8.24 3.92 -11.37
N GLU A 157 -6.93 3.84 -11.20
CA GLU A 157 -6.01 3.56 -12.31
C GLU A 157 -6.19 2.14 -12.85
N LEU A 158 -6.31 1.14 -11.97
CA LEU A 158 -6.62 -0.23 -12.40
C LEU A 158 -7.95 -0.32 -13.16
N LEU A 159 -8.97 0.43 -12.75
CA LEU A 159 -10.23 0.52 -13.50
C LEU A 159 -10.03 1.19 -14.86
N SER A 160 -9.29 2.29 -14.91
CA SER A 160 -9.00 3.03 -16.15
C SER A 160 -8.30 2.15 -17.19
N LEU A 161 -7.35 1.32 -16.75
CA LEU A 161 -6.66 0.33 -17.60
C LEU A 161 -7.61 -0.73 -18.19
N ARG A 162 -8.70 -1.07 -17.48
CA ARG A 162 -9.67 -2.09 -17.93
C ARG A 162 -10.74 -1.54 -18.86
N VAL A 163 -11.11 -0.26 -18.73
CA VAL A 163 -12.21 0.36 -19.49
C VAL A 163 -11.72 1.11 -20.75
N GLY A 164 -10.41 1.32 -20.88
CA GLY A 164 -9.78 1.97 -22.04
C GLY A 164 -9.88 3.51 -22.03
N GLU A 165 -9.18 4.16 -22.96
CA GLU A 165 -8.97 5.62 -22.98
C GLU A 165 -10.26 6.46 -23.00
N ARG A 166 -11.35 5.95 -23.58
CA ARG A 166 -12.61 6.72 -23.74
C ARG A 166 -13.38 6.94 -22.43
N SER A 167 -13.11 6.19 -21.37
CA SER A 167 -13.79 6.32 -20.07
C SER A 167 -12.84 6.74 -18.93
N ALA A 168 -11.52 6.58 -19.10
CA ALA A 168 -10.53 7.02 -18.11
C ALA A 168 -10.61 8.52 -17.76
N ALA A 169 -11.09 9.37 -18.68
CA ALA A 169 -11.32 10.80 -18.44
C ALA A 169 -12.53 11.08 -17.52
N GLU A 170 -13.48 10.15 -17.42
CA GLU A 170 -14.66 10.25 -16.54
C GLU A 170 -14.33 9.82 -15.10
N PHE A 171 -13.33 8.96 -14.93
CA PHE A 171 -12.81 8.57 -13.61
C PHE A 171 -11.77 9.59 -13.13
N ALA A 172 -12.21 10.81 -12.82
CA ALA A 172 -11.41 11.68 -11.96
C ALA A 172 -11.21 10.96 -10.61
N ALA A 173 -9.96 10.87 -10.13
CA ALA A 173 -9.72 10.36 -8.79
C ALA A 173 -10.57 11.19 -7.81
N PRO A 174 -11.48 10.57 -7.05
CA PRO A 174 -12.32 11.30 -6.11
C PRO A 174 -11.46 12.10 -5.14
N ALA A 175 -12.00 13.21 -4.65
CA ALA A 175 -11.34 14.00 -3.61
C ALA A 175 -10.97 13.08 -2.45
N ALA A 176 -9.77 13.26 -1.89
CA ALA A 176 -9.34 12.45 -0.75
C ALA A 176 -10.32 12.66 0.41
N LEU A 177 -10.80 11.57 1.01
CA LEU A 177 -11.64 11.65 2.20
C LEU A 177 -10.83 12.23 3.35
N SER A 178 -11.38 13.24 4.00
CA SER A 178 -10.98 13.64 5.35
C SER A 178 -11.40 12.57 6.36
N PHE A 179 -10.76 12.55 7.52
CA PHE A 179 -11.09 11.64 8.60
C PHE A 179 -12.55 11.79 9.05
N GLY A 180 -13.08 13.02 9.08
CA GLY A 180 -14.49 13.26 9.37
C GLY A 180 -15.45 12.67 8.33
N GLU A 181 -15.04 12.58 7.07
CA GLU A 181 -15.80 11.86 6.04
C GLU A 181 -15.67 10.34 6.22
N ILE A 182 -14.50 9.82 6.57
CA ILE A 182 -14.31 8.40 6.89
C ILE A 182 -15.21 7.97 8.06
N GLN A 183 -15.27 8.76 9.14
CA GLN A 183 -16.20 8.52 10.26
C GLN A 183 -17.65 8.49 9.79
N ARG A 184 -18.03 9.41 8.89
CA ARG A 184 -19.38 9.45 8.32
C ARG A 184 -19.68 8.19 7.50
N VAL A 185 -18.72 7.68 6.73
CA VAL A 185 -18.89 6.43 5.98
C VAL A 185 -19.14 5.25 6.92
N ALA A 186 -18.40 5.13 8.03
CA ALA A 186 -18.62 4.09 9.04
C ALA A 186 -20.04 4.18 9.64
N ALA A 187 -20.47 5.39 10.02
CA ALA A 187 -21.79 5.65 10.57
C ALA A 187 -22.93 5.34 9.57
N GLU A 188 -22.84 5.85 8.34
CA GLU A 188 -23.86 5.65 7.29
C GLU A 188 -23.94 4.20 6.80
N SER A 189 -22.83 3.46 6.85
CA SER A 189 -22.79 2.04 6.49
C SER A 189 -23.17 1.12 7.66
N HIS A 190 -23.38 1.68 8.86
CA HIS A 190 -23.58 0.92 10.10
C HIS A 190 -22.55 -0.20 10.28
N ALA A 191 -21.29 0.08 9.96
CA ALA A 191 -20.23 -0.91 9.92
C ALA A 191 -18.97 -0.48 10.65
N THR A 192 -18.30 -1.44 11.28
CA THR A 192 -16.93 -1.25 11.78
C THR A 192 -15.98 -1.43 10.61
N LEU A 193 -15.24 -0.37 10.27
CA LEU A 193 -14.28 -0.39 9.17
C LEU A 193 -12.93 -0.83 9.71
N VAL A 194 -12.36 -1.89 9.15
CA VAL A 194 -11.02 -2.38 9.50
C VAL A 194 -10.11 -2.23 8.29
N GLU A 195 -9.27 -1.20 8.34
CA GLU A 195 -8.37 -0.86 7.26
C GLU A 195 -6.96 -1.32 7.55
N TYR A 196 -6.39 -2.05 6.61
CA TYR A 196 -5.03 -2.56 6.70
C TYR A 196 -4.09 -1.75 5.81
N ALA A 197 -2.84 -1.54 6.22
CA ALA A 197 -1.78 -1.15 5.29
C ALA A 197 -0.47 -1.87 5.59
N ILE A 198 0.12 -2.51 4.58
CA ILE A 198 1.49 -3.02 4.65
C ILE A 198 2.46 -1.88 4.27
N VAL A 199 3.22 -1.42 5.26
CA VAL A 199 4.24 -0.39 5.14
C VAL A 199 5.57 -0.96 5.62
N GLU A 200 6.48 -1.19 4.68
CA GLU A 200 7.75 -1.90 4.91
C GLU A 200 7.53 -3.26 5.60
N ASP A 201 8.00 -3.42 6.84
CA ASP A 201 7.90 -4.65 7.65
C ASP A 201 6.69 -4.65 8.60
N ARG A 202 5.85 -3.62 8.54
CA ARG A 202 4.74 -3.40 9.45
C ARG A 202 3.40 -3.55 8.77
N LEU A 203 2.48 -4.13 9.51
CA LEU A 203 1.06 -4.05 9.25
C LEU A 203 0.47 -2.99 10.17
N TYR A 204 -0.08 -1.95 9.55
CA TYR A 204 -0.93 -0.97 10.21
C TYR A 204 -2.38 -1.41 10.10
N ILE A 205 -3.11 -1.27 11.20
CA ILE A 205 -4.51 -1.65 11.31
C ILE A 205 -5.25 -0.50 11.97
N TRP A 206 -6.14 0.16 11.22
CA TRP A 206 -7.07 1.15 11.75
C TRP A 206 -8.44 0.52 11.90
N VAL A 207 -9.08 0.75 13.04
CA VAL A 207 -10.46 0.35 13.29
C VAL A 207 -11.29 1.60 13.53
N VAL A 208 -12.24 1.85 12.63
CA VAL A 208 -13.20 2.95 12.74
C VAL A 208 -14.56 2.37 13.07
N SER A 209 -15.04 2.61 14.29
CA SER A 209 -16.37 2.14 14.71
C SER A 209 -17.48 2.99 14.07
N PRO A 210 -18.73 2.47 14.00
CA PRO A 210 -19.88 3.25 13.52
C PRO A 210 -20.13 4.54 14.30
N ASP A 211 -19.72 4.59 15.57
CA ASP A 211 -19.84 5.77 16.42
C ASP A 211 -18.74 6.82 16.14
N GLY A 212 -17.82 6.52 15.22
CA GLY A 212 -16.73 7.39 14.81
C GLY A 212 -15.46 7.26 15.64
N ASN A 213 -15.35 6.29 16.57
CA ASN A 213 -14.11 6.08 17.32
C ASN A 213 -13.04 5.51 16.40
N LEU A 214 -11.83 6.04 16.48
CA LEU A 214 -10.67 5.55 15.75
C LEU A 214 -9.68 4.92 16.72
N GLU A 215 -9.36 3.66 16.48
CA GLU A 215 -8.31 2.91 17.16
C GLU A 215 -7.26 2.46 16.15
N PHE A 216 -6.00 2.40 16.60
CA PHE A 216 -4.87 2.03 15.77
C PHE A 216 -4.05 0.93 16.44
N ARG A 217 -3.61 -0.04 15.64
CA ARG A 217 -2.67 -1.10 16.05
C ARG A 217 -1.60 -1.27 14.98
N SER A 218 -0.39 -1.65 15.41
CA SER A 218 0.72 -1.99 14.52
C SER A 218 1.31 -3.34 14.88
N VAL A 219 1.57 -4.15 13.86
CA VAL A 219 2.14 -5.49 13.98
C VAL A 219 3.40 -5.58 13.11
N VAL A 220 4.48 -6.14 13.64
CA VAL A 220 5.68 -6.44 12.83
C VAL A 220 5.46 -7.79 12.14
N LEU A 221 5.30 -7.77 10.82
CA LEU A 221 4.83 -8.92 10.03
C LEU A 221 5.78 -10.12 10.14
N ASP A 222 7.09 -9.90 10.05
CA ASP A 222 8.08 -10.99 10.12
C ASP A 222 8.16 -11.66 11.50
N ARG A 223 7.69 -10.97 12.55
CA ARG A 223 7.57 -11.58 13.88
C ARG A 223 6.25 -12.34 14.02
N ALA A 224 5.18 -11.80 13.46
CA ALA A 224 3.85 -12.40 13.52
C ALA A 224 3.75 -13.65 12.63
N ILE A 225 4.40 -13.65 11.47
CA ILE A 225 4.44 -14.75 10.52
C ILE A 225 5.89 -14.93 10.02
N PRO A 226 6.78 -15.55 10.82
CA PRO A 226 8.20 -15.71 10.46
C PRO A 226 8.44 -16.43 9.13
N ASP A 227 7.52 -17.30 8.74
CA ASP A 227 7.54 -18.03 7.49
C ASP A 227 7.52 -17.12 6.24
N ILE A 228 6.96 -15.90 6.35
CA ILE A 228 6.99 -14.90 5.27
C ILE A 228 8.42 -14.43 5.01
N ALA A 229 9.17 -14.14 6.07
CA ALA A 229 10.58 -13.77 5.97
C ALA A 229 11.43 -14.94 5.42
N VAL A 230 11.13 -16.17 5.83
CA VAL A 230 11.81 -17.37 5.31
C VAL A 230 11.55 -17.56 3.81
N ALA A 231 10.31 -17.38 3.36
CA ALA A 231 9.98 -17.40 1.94
C ALA A 231 10.68 -16.24 1.17
N ALA A 232 10.83 -15.08 1.82
CA ALA A 232 11.55 -13.94 1.27
C ALA A 232 13.07 -14.14 1.17
N ASN A 233 13.69 -14.99 2.00
CA ASN A 233 15.15 -15.22 2.08
C ASN A 233 15.81 -15.88 0.85
N ARG A 234 15.16 -15.87 -0.32
CA ARG A 234 15.77 -16.10 -1.64
C ARG A 234 16.03 -14.77 -2.38
N GLY A 235 16.47 -13.74 -1.64
CA GLY A 235 16.72 -12.40 -2.18
C GLY A 235 15.46 -11.64 -2.62
N ALA A 236 14.31 -11.98 -2.02
CA ALA A 236 12.99 -11.46 -2.38
C ALA A 236 12.45 -10.46 -1.35
N GLN A 237 11.62 -9.52 -1.80
CA GLN A 237 10.90 -8.56 -0.95
C GLN A 237 9.78 -9.25 -0.16
N LEU A 238 9.37 -8.68 0.99
CA LEU A 238 8.29 -9.16 1.85
C LEU A 238 6.98 -9.47 1.10
N SER A 239 6.66 -8.68 0.07
CA SER A 239 5.53 -8.89 -0.84
C SER A 239 5.51 -10.30 -1.48
N ARG A 240 6.68 -10.84 -1.88
CA ARG A 240 6.75 -12.19 -2.45
C ARG A 240 6.51 -13.26 -1.39
N GLY A 241 7.09 -13.11 -0.20
CA GLY A 241 6.87 -14.04 0.91
C GLY A 241 5.41 -14.08 1.34
N MET A 242 4.75 -12.92 1.39
CA MET A 242 3.32 -12.82 1.67
C MET A 242 2.48 -13.46 0.55
N SER A 243 2.84 -13.24 -0.71
CA SER A 243 2.16 -13.88 -1.85
C SER A 243 2.25 -15.41 -1.80
N ASP A 244 3.43 -15.96 -1.49
CA ASP A 244 3.63 -17.40 -1.32
C ASP A 244 2.84 -17.94 -0.13
N TRP A 245 2.84 -17.21 0.99
CA TRP A 245 2.07 -17.55 2.18
C TRP A 245 0.57 -17.69 1.88
N VAL A 246 0.01 -16.70 1.18
CA VAL A 246 -1.42 -16.69 0.86
C VAL A 246 -1.80 -17.75 -0.18
N ARG A 247 -0.93 -18.02 -1.16
CA ARG A 247 -1.14 -19.15 -2.10
C ARG A 247 -1.19 -20.50 -1.38
N GLY A 248 -0.35 -20.69 -0.35
CA GLY A 248 -0.38 -21.89 0.49
C GLY A 248 -1.73 -22.11 1.18
N ILE A 249 -2.39 -21.02 1.62
CA ILE A 249 -3.72 -21.10 2.24
C ILE A 249 -4.81 -21.51 1.24
N ARG A 250 -4.71 -21.07 -0.02
CA ARG A 250 -5.73 -21.31 -1.04
C ARG A 250 -5.72 -22.73 -1.63
N GLY A 251 -4.76 -23.57 -1.25
CA GLY A 251 -4.63 -24.92 -1.79
C GLY A 251 -4.06 -24.97 -3.20
N ASP A 252 -3.45 -23.87 -3.68
CA ASP A 252 -2.72 -23.82 -4.96
C ASP A 252 -1.40 -24.63 -4.90
N THR A 253 -1.07 -25.15 -3.72
CA THR A 253 0.08 -25.99 -3.41
C THR A 253 -0.42 -27.33 -2.87
N SER A 254 0.31 -28.43 -3.11
CA SER A 254 0.00 -29.78 -2.58
C SER A 254 0.29 -29.90 -1.08
N GLU A 255 -0.22 -28.97 -0.26
CA GLU A 255 -0.01 -28.93 1.19
C GLU A 255 -1.06 -29.78 1.92
N SER A 256 -0.69 -30.26 3.12
CA SER A 256 -1.61 -31.02 3.97
C SER A 256 -2.65 -30.11 4.62
N ALA A 257 -3.82 -30.66 4.96
CA ALA A 257 -4.87 -29.92 5.66
C ALA A 257 -4.42 -29.33 7.01
N GLU A 258 -3.53 -30.03 7.71
CA GLU A 258 -2.93 -29.56 8.98
C GLU A 258 -2.05 -28.32 8.75
N THR A 259 -1.29 -28.31 7.65
CA THR A 259 -0.47 -27.15 7.25
C THR A 259 -1.34 -25.94 6.92
N VAL A 260 -2.42 -26.13 6.15
CA VAL A 260 -3.37 -25.06 5.81
C VAL A 260 -4.02 -24.49 7.07
N THR A 261 -4.48 -25.35 7.98
CA THR A 261 -5.09 -24.94 9.26
C THR A 261 -4.11 -24.11 10.09
N THR A 262 -2.85 -24.54 10.17
CA THR A 262 -1.79 -23.80 10.87
C THR A 262 -1.57 -22.42 10.25
N ARG A 263 -1.58 -22.30 8.92
CA ARG A 263 -1.45 -21.01 8.22
C ARG A 263 -2.64 -20.10 8.50
N LEU A 264 -3.86 -20.63 8.52
CA LEU A 264 -5.08 -19.88 8.87
C LEU A 264 -5.02 -19.32 10.29
N GLN A 265 -4.60 -20.13 11.27
CA GLN A 265 -4.45 -19.69 12.66
C GLN A 265 -3.35 -18.65 12.84
N LYS A 266 -2.18 -18.85 12.22
CA LYS A 266 -1.10 -17.85 12.21
C LYS A 266 -1.56 -16.53 11.58
N SER A 267 -2.35 -16.60 10.51
CA SER A 267 -2.89 -15.41 9.83
C SER A 267 -3.95 -14.70 10.68
N TYR A 268 -4.82 -15.46 11.37
CA TYR A 268 -5.72 -14.90 12.38
C TYR A 268 -4.94 -14.14 13.46
N ASN A 269 -3.91 -14.77 14.03
CA ASN A 269 -3.10 -14.18 15.09
C ASN A 269 -2.36 -12.90 14.63
N ALA A 270 -1.99 -12.83 13.36
CA ALA A 270 -1.32 -11.67 12.80
C ALA A 270 -2.28 -10.52 12.44
N PHE A 271 -3.48 -10.82 11.95
CA PHE A 271 -4.35 -9.83 11.33
C PHE A 271 -5.57 -9.47 12.19
N ILE A 272 -6.14 -10.43 12.92
CA ILE A 272 -7.40 -10.26 13.67
C ILE A 272 -7.15 -10.15 15.17
N ALA A 273 -6.35 -11.06 15.76
CA ALA A 273 -6.10 -11.05 17.19
C ALA A 273 -5.63 -9.69 17.76
N PRO A 274 -4.81 -8.87 17.05
CA PRO A 274 -4.38 -7.56 17.55
C PRO A 274 -5.51 -6.53 17.70
N ILE A 275 -6.65 -6.75 17.05
CA ILE A 275 -7.83 -5.87 17.06
C ILE A 275 -9.09 -6.58 17.55
N ALA A 276 -8.98 -7.80 18.08
CA ALA A 276 -10.15 -8.60 18.45
C ALA A 276 -10.98 -7.91 19.55
N ASP A 277 -10.35 -7.11 20.41
CA ASP A 277 -10.99 -6.26 21.43
C ASP A 277 -11.77 -5.08 20.84
N LEU A 278 -11.57 -4.77 19.56
CA LEU A 278 -12.18 -3.64 18.85
C LEU A 278 -13.30 -4.07 17.90
N LEU A 279 -13.48 -5.37 17.69
CA LEU A 279 -14.55 -5.90 16.84
C LEU A 279 -15.86 -5.99 17.64
N PRO A 280 -17.02 -5.79 16.98
CA PRO A 280 -18.31 -5.85 17.67
C PRO A 280 -18.63 -7.26 18.16
N ASP A 281 -19.16 -7.37 19.39
CA ASP A 281 -19.62 -8.64 19.96
C ASP A 281 -20.92 -9.17 19.30
N ASP A 282 -21.69 -8.28 18.68
CA ASP A 282 -22.91 -8.62 17.94
C ASP A 282 -22.56 -9.29 16.59
N PRO A 283 -22.90 -10.58 16.37
CA PRO A 283 -22.56 -11.28 15.13
C PRO A 283 -23.23 -10.68 13.88
N GLU A 284 -24.34 -9.97 14.05
CA GLU A 284 -25.06 -9.30 12.95
C GLU A 284 -24.45 -7.94 12.61
N ALA A 285 -23.58 -7.38 13.47
CA ALA A 285 -22.89 -6.15 13.19
C ALA A 285 -21.87 -6.37 12.06
N ASN A 286 -21.96 -5.53 11.03
CA ASN A 286 -21.12 -5.66 9.85
C ASN A 286 -19.70 -5.15 10.13
N VAL A 287 -18.71 -5.98 9.82
CA VAL A 287 -17.30 -5.61 9.79
C VAL A 287 -16.85 -5.56 8.34
N VAL A 288 -16.47 -4.37 7.88
CA VAL A 288 -15.92 -4.19 6.54
C VAL A 288 -14.40 -4.28 6.64
N ILE A 289 -13.83 -5.28 6.01
CA ILE A 289 -12.39 -5.44 5.85
C ILE A 289 -11.95 -4.65 4.61
N ILE A 290 -10.95 -3.79 4.76
CA ILE A 290 -10.30 -3.04 3.67
C ILE A 290 -8.84 -3.52 3.55
N PRO A 291 -8.56 -4.54 2.72
CA PRO A 291 -7.22 -5.11 2.57
C PRO A 291 -6.25 -4.18 1.82
N HIS A 292 -4.95 -4.45 1.96
CA HIS A 292 -3.89 -3.81 1.17
C HIS A 292 -3.00 -4.85 0.48
N LYS A 293 -2.65 -4.61 -0.80
CA LYS A 293 -1.73 -5.45 -1.58
C LYS A 293 -2.10 -6.94 -1.50
N GLU A 294 -1.18 -7.81 -1.06
CA GLU A 294 -1.37 -9.25 -1.00
C GLU A 294 -2.48 -9.68 -0.02
N LEU A 295 -2.91 -8.81 0.90
CA LEU A 295 -4.00 -9.11 1.82
C LEU A 295 -5.35 -9.25 1.12
N PHE A 296 -5.51 -8.72 -0.10
CA PHE A 296 -6.69 -9.01 -0.94
C PHE A 296 -6.85 -10.52 -1.23
N LEU A 297 -5.75 -11.27 -1.12
CA LEU A 297 -5.77 -12.70 -1.36
C LEU A 297 -6.10 -13.50 -0.08
N VAL A 298 -6.03 -12.89 1.11
CA VAL A 298 -6.27 -13.57 2.39
C VAL A 298 -7.77 -13.91 2.52
N PRO A 299 -8.13 -15.17 2.81
CA PRO A 299 -9.52 -15.53 3.03
C PRO A 299 -9.93 -15.17 4.47
N PHE A 300 -10.15 -13.87 4.74
CA PHE A 300 -10.48 -13.35 6.08
C PHE A 300 -11.61 -14.14 6.78
N ALA A 301 -12.66 -14.50 6.04
CA ALA A 301 -13.78 -15.30 6.53
C ALA A 301 -13.37 -16.69 7.07
N ALA A 302 -12.32 -17.29 6.49
CA ALA A 302 -11.80 -18.60 6.86
C ALA A 302 -10.63 -18.53 7.86
N LEU A 303 -10.24 -17.34 8.33
CA LEU A 303 -9.25 -17.23 9.39
C LEU A 303 -9.81 -17.88 10.66
N GLN A 304 -8.98 -18.69 11.31
CA GLN A 304 -9.41 -19.52 12.42
C GLN A 304 -8.85 -18.99 13.74
N ALA A 305 -9.73 -18.72 14.69
CA ALA A 305 -9.36 -18.32 16.03
C ALA A 305 -8.72 -19.50 16.81
N PRO A 306 -8.00 -19.25 17.92
CA PRO A 306 -7.38 -20.29 18.72
C PRO A 306 -8.34 -21.35 19.30
N ASP A 307 -9.62 -21.01 19.41
CA ASP A 307 -10.69 -21.91 19.86
C ASP A 307 -11.24 -22.82 18.74
N GLY A 308 -10.71 -22.68 17.51
CA GLY A 308 -11.08 -23.49 16.35
C GLY A 308 -12.23 -22.92 15.51
N ARG A 309 -12.88 -21.84 15.95
CA ARG A 309 -13.96 -21.21 15.17
C ARG A 309 -13.41 -20.37 14.03
N TYR A 310 -14.13 -20.34 12.92
CA TYR A 310 -13.81 -19.46 11.80
C TYR A 310 -14.38 -18.06 12.01
N LEU A 311 -13.72 -17.03 11.47
CA LEU A 311 -14.15 -15.65 11.68
C LEU A 311 -15.59 -15.40 11.21
N VAL A 312 -16.00 -16.01 10.11
CA VAL A 312 -17.38 -15.93 9.58
C VAL A 312 -18.44 -16.54 10.50
N GLU A 313 -18.06 -17.42 11.44
CA GLU A 313 -18.99 -17.99 12.43
C GLU A 313 -19.29 -17.01 13.58
N THR A 314 -18.54 -15.92 13.66
CA THR A 314 -18.61 -14.97 14.78
C THR A 314 -18.91 -13.54 14.36
N HIS A 315 -18.61 -13.18 13.11
CA HIS A 315 -18.79 -11.84 12.59
C HIS A 315 -19.37 -11.87 11.18
N THR A 316 -20.30 -10.96 10.91
CA THR A 316 -20.74 -10.66 9.55
C THR A 316 -19.66 -9.84 8.85
N LEU A 317 -19.05 -10.40 7.81
CA LEU A 317 -17.92 -9.78 7.11
C LEU A 317 -18.29 -9.32 5.70
N SER A 318 -17.78 -8.15 5.32
CA SER A 318 -17.75 -7.69 3.94
C SER A 318 -16.36 -7.18 3.58
N ILE A 319 -16.02 -7.15 2.29
CA ILE A 319 -14.72 -6.67 1.80
C ILE A 319 -14.94 -5.49 0.86
N ALA A 320 -14.19 -4.42 1.07
CA ALA A 320 -14.14 -3.27 0.16
C ALA A 320 -12.70 -2.99 -0.29
N PRO A 321 -12.48 -2.51 -1.52
CA PRO A 321 -11.13 -2.15 -1.99
C PRO A 321 -10.59 -0.86 -1.35
N SER A 322 -11.48 0.04 -0.92
CA SER A 322 -11.19 1.23 -0.13
C SER A 322 -12.49 1.76 0.50
N ILE A 323 -12.37 2.58 1.54
CA ILE A 323 -13.47 3.32 2.17
C ILE A 323 -14.09 4.30 1.16
N GLN A 324 -13.27 4.91 0.31
CA GLN A 324 -13.75 5.77 -0.77
C GLN A 324 -14.65 5.05 -1.77
N VAL A 325 -14.31 3.81 -2.15
CA VAL A 325 -15.15 3.01 -3.06
C VAL A 325 -16.42 2.56 -2.36
N LEU A 326 -16.33 2.18 -1.08
CA LEU A 326 -17.50 1.86 -0.26
C LEU A 326 -18.48 3.06 -0.20
N HIS A 327 -17.96 4.26 0.04
CA HIS A 327 -18.75 5.49 0.07
C HIS A 327 -19.48 5.74 -1.25
N LEU A 328 -18.76 5.67 -2.38
CA LEU A 328 -19.34 5.85 -3.72
C LEU A 328 -20.42 4.80 -4.03
N ALA A 329 -20.17 3.53 -3.66
CA ALA A 329 -21.13 2.46 -3.87
C ALA A 329 -22.42 2.67 -3.05
N ASN A 330 -22.30 3.18 -1.81
CA ASN A 330 -23.45 3.50 -0.96
C ASN A 330 -24.26 4.67 -1.52
N GLN A 331 -23.61 5.72 -2.05
CA GLN A 331 -24.29 6.84 -2.70
C GLN A 331 -25.09 6.41 -3.93
N GLN A 332 -24.52 5.53 -4.78
CA GLN A 332 -25.21 5.02 -5.96
C GLN A 332 -26.45 4.19 -5.58
N LYS A 333 -26.36 3.37 -4.53
CA LYS A 333 -27.49 2.60 -4.01
C LYS A 333 -28.60 3.51 -3.46
N ALA A 334 -28.24 4.57 -2.74
CA ALA A 334 -29.21 5.54 -2.22
C ALA A 334 -29.93 6.33 -3.32
N GLY A 335 -29.26 6.57 -4.46
CA GLY A 335 -29.83 7.22 -5.64
C GLY A 335 -30.71 6.32 -6.52
N MET A 336 -30.60 4.99 -6.38
CA MET A 336 -31.45 4.02 -7.08
C MET A 336 -32.74 3.80 -6.30
N GLN A 337 -33.86 4.36 -6.78
CA GLN A 337 -35.17 3.90 -6.35
C GLN A 337 -35.30 2.40 -6.70
N PRO A 338 -35.70 1.53 -5.76
CA PRO A 338 -35.89 0.11 -6.05
C PRO A 338 -36.97 0.00 -7.12
N SER A 339 -36.57 -0.34 -8.34
CA SER A 339 -37.54 -0.64 -9.40
C SER A 339 -38.27 -1.91 -8.98
N PRO A 340 -39.61 -1.92 -8.90
CA PRO A 340 -40.38 -3.09 -8.45
C PRO A 340 -40.24 -4.31 -9.37
N THR A 341 -39.52 -4.18 -10.48
CA THR A 341 -39.23 -5.22 -11.47
C THR A 341 -37.77 -5.70 -11.48
N ALA A 342 -36.88 -5.09 -10.69
CA ALA A 342 -35.49 -5.50 -10.62
C ALA A 342 -35.36 -6.71 -9.67
N GLY A 343 -35.51 -7.91 -10.23
CA GLY A 343 -35.21 -9.16 -9.51
C GLY A 343 -33.78 -9.14 -8.96
N ALA A 344 -33.60 -9.61 -7.73
CA ALA A 344 -32.28 -9.74 -7.14
C ALA A 344 -31.43 -10.70 -7.99
N LEU A 345 -30.27 -10.24 -8.46
CA LEU A 345 -29.31 -11.09 -9.15
C LEU A 345 -28.57 -11.94 -8.11
N VAL A 346 -28.97 -13.19 -7.96
CA VAL A 346 -28.24 -14.17 -7.16
C VAL A 346 -27.04 -14.65 -7.97
N VAL A 347 -25.84 -14.23 -7.59
CA VAL A 347 -24.58 -14.71 -8.18
C VAL A 347 -24.03 -15.83 -7.30
N GLY A 348 -24.16 -17.06 -7.75
CA GLY A 348 -23.68 -18.28 -7.11
C GLY A 348 -24.25 -19.51 -7.82
N ASN A 349 -23.74 -20.71 -7.50
CA ASN A 349 -24.35 -21.98 -7.90
C ASN A 349 -25.05 -22.62 -6.68
N PRO A 350 -26.12 -22.02 -6.14
CA PRO A 350 -26.78 -22.54 -4.96
C PRO A 350 -27.43 -23.89 -5.31
N THR A 351 -27.11 -24.92 -4.54
CA THR A 351 -27.82 -26.19 -4.60
C THR A 351 -29.19 -25.97 -3.94
N MET A 352 -30.25 -25.98 -4.74
CA MET A 352 -31.61 -25.78 -4.24
C MET A 352 -32.05 -27.06 -3.50
N PRO A 353 -32.51 -27.00 -2.24
CA PRO A 353 -33.09 -28.18 -1.59
C PRO A 353 -34.39 -28.57 -2.30
N GLU A 354 -34.58 -29.86 -2.55
CA GLU A 354 -35.83 -30.39 -3.08
C GLU A 354 -36.95 -30.15 -2.06
N ILE A 355 -37.89 -29.30 -2.43
CA ILE A 355 -39.13 -29.11 -1.68
C ILE A 355 -40.02 -30.31 -2.01
N THR A 356 -40.28 -31.16 -1.02
CA THR A 356 -41.18 -32.32 -1.13
C THR A 356 -42.62 -31.94 -0.86
#